data_AF-A0A5B7C718-F1
#
_entry.id   AF-A0A5B7C718-F1
#
_cell.length_a   1.000
_cell.length_b   1.000
_cell.length_c   1.000
_cell.angle_alpha   90.00
_cell.angle_beta   90.00
_cell.angle_gamma   90.00
#
_symmetry.space_group_name_H-M   'P 1'
#
loop_
_entity.id
_entity.type
_entity.pdbx_description
1 polymer ?
#
loop_
_entity_poly.entity_id
_entity_poly.type
_entity_poly.pdbx_seq_one_letter_code
_entity_poly.pdbx_strand_id
1 'polypeptide(L)'
;YTIKMEELIVFLCKSRKLLEAREMLLFSLKKDQSIDIDICSSVITDLCKICKVSEAFGLYYELLEKKIQPVNCLEDLRIALEAEGRTKESEFVAKRMLKA
;
A
#
# COMPACT_ATOMS: atom_id res chain seq x y z
N TYR A 1 -12.06 26.14 1.30
CA TYR A 1 -11.09 25.17 1.83
C TYR A 1 -11.18 23.91 1.00
N THR A 2 -10.11 23.53 0.31
CA THR A 2 -10.05 22.29 -0.48
C THR A 2 -9.18 21.33 0.31
N ILE A 3 -9.79 20.37 1.02
CA ILE A 3 -9.01 19.33 1.69
C ILE A 3 -8.53 18.39 0.60
N LYS A 4 -7.22 18.17 0.54
CA LYS A 4 -6.68 17.20 -0.40
C LYS A 4 -6.94 15.79 0.09
N MET A 5 -7.19 14.87 -0.83
CA MET A 5 -7.46 13.47 -0.49
C MET A 5 -6.29 12.82 0.26
N GLU A 6 -5.06 13.22 -0.05
CA GLU A 6 -3.83 12.79 0.65
C GLU A 6 -3.85 13.13 2.15
N GLU A 7 -4.36 14.32 2.53
CA GLU A 7 -4.47 14.73 3.94
C GLU A 7 -5.49 13.88 4.70
N LEU A 8 -6.60 13.52 4.05
CA LEU A 8 -7.61 12.63 4.64
C LEU A 8 -7.04 11.23 4.87
N ILE A 9 -6.27 10.70 3.91
CA ILE A 9 -5.63 9.40 4.03
C ILE A 9 -4.65 9.40 5.22
N VAL A 10 -3.80 10.42 5.32
CA VAL A 10 -2.85 10.56 6.44
C VAL A 10 -3.59 10.67 7.78
N PHE A 11 -4.68 11.44 7.83
CA PHE A 11 -5.51 11.54 9.03
C PHE A 11 -6.13 10.20 9.43
N LEU A 12 -6.64 9.43 8.48
CA LEU A 12 -7.19 8.09 8.73
C LEU A 12 -6.12 7.12 9.25
N CYS A 13 -4.91 7.17 8.69
CA CYS A 13 -3.78 6.37 9.17
C CYS A 13 -3.43 6.70 10.63
N LYS A 14 -3.32 7.99 10.95
CA LYS A 14 -3.10 8.46 12.34
C LYS A 14 -4.21 8.04 13.28
N SER A 15 -5.44 7.96 12.78
CA SER A 15 -6.62 7.50 13.51
C SER A 15 -6.74 5.97 13.59
N ARG A 16 -5.73 5.21 13.12
CA ARG A 16 -5.74 3.74 13.04
C ARG A 16 -6.85 3.15 12.17
N LYS A 17 -7.48 3.97 11.33
CA LYS A 17 -8.53 3.60 10.37
C LYS A 17 -7.91 3.20 9.03
N LEU A 18 -7.06 2.17 9.06
CA LEU A 18 -6.22 1.80 7.92
C LEU A 18 -7.01 1.19 6.76
N LEU A 19 -8.13 0.52 7.05
CA LEU A 19 -9.01 -0.01 6.01
C LEU A 19 -9.71 1.13 5.26
N GLU A 20 -10.20 2.12 5.98
CA GLU A 20 -10.80 3.31 5.38
C GLU A 20 -9.76 4.14 4.62
N ALA A 21 -8.53 4.24 5.14
CA ALA A 21 -7.42 4.89 4.44
C ALA A 21 -7.12 4.19 3.10
N ARG A 22 -7.11 2.86 3.09
CA ARG A 22 -6.97 2.04 1.87
C ARG A 22 -8.10 2.28 0.88
N GLU A 23 -9.36 2.25 1.32
CA GLU A 23 -10.49 2.50 0.41
C GLU A 23 -10.44 3.90 -0.20
N MET A 24 -10.03 4.90 0.59
CA MET A 24 -9.86 6.27 0.11
C MET A 24 -8.71 6.39 -0.90
N LEU A 25 -7.59 5.70 -0.66
CA LEU A 25 -6.49 5.58 -1.62
C LEU A 25 -6.96 4.95 -2.94
N LEU A 26 -7.63 3.80 -2.87
CA LEU A 26 -8.14 3.10 -4.06
C LEU A 26 -9.10 3.98 -4.87
N PHE A 27 -9.97 4.72 -4.18
CA PHE A 27 -10.87 5.67 -4.82
C PHE A 27 -10.13 6.79 -5.55
N SER A 28 -9.09 7.37 -4.92
CA SER A 28 -8.27 8.40 -5.54
C SER A 28 -7.45 7.87 -6.72
N LEU A 29 -6.88 6.67 -6.61
CA LEU A 29 -6.18 6.00 -7.70
C LEU A 29 -7.10 5.73 -8.90
N LYS A 30 -8.35 5.30 -8.65
CA LYS A 30 -9.36 5.10 -9.70
C LYS A 30 -9.74 6.39 -10.41
N LYS A 31 -9.64 7.53 -9.74
CA LYS A 31 -9.88 8.87 -10.30
C LYS A 31 -8.64 9.48 -10.97
N ASP A 32 -7.58 8.69 -11.15
CA ASP A 32 -6.29 9.14 -11.69
C ASP A 32 -5.72 10.36 -10.95
N GLN A 33 -6.03 10.48 -9.65
CA GLN A 33 -5.38 11.47 -8.80
C GLN A 33 -3.95 11.04 -8.54
N SER A 34 -3.02 11.99 -8.69
CA SER A 34 -1.66 11.82 -8.22
C SER A 34 -1.67 11.86 -6.69
N ILE A 35 -1.34 10.73 -6.08
CA ILE A 35 -1.12 10.60 -4.64
C ILE A 35 0.36 10.33 -4.44
N ASP A 36 0.93 10.92 -3.40
CA ASP A 36 2.32 10.68 -3.03
C ASP A 36 2.57 9.18 -2.78
N ILE A 37 3.66 8.68 -3.38
CA ILE A 37 4.11 7.29 -3.27
C ILE A 37 4.46 6.96 -1.81
N ASP A 38 4.96 7.94 -1.04
CA ASP A 38 5.30 7.75 0.36
C ASP A 38 4.05 7.54 1.24
N ILE A 39 2.95 8.20 0.91
CA ILE A 39 1.66 7.98 1.59
C ILE A 39 1.15 6.57 1.28
N CYS A 40 1.14 6.18 0.00
CA CYS A 40 0.75 4.85 -0.43
C CYS A 40 1.60 3.77 0.26
N SER A 41 2.92 3.95 0.29
CA SER A 41 3.88 3.04 0.94
C SER A 41 3.60 2.93 2.43
N SER A 42 3.34 4.06 3.11
CA SER A 42 3.03 4.08 4.53
C SER A 42 1.77 3.28 4.87
N VAL A 43 0.71 3.39 4.06
CA VAL A 43 -0.53 2.60 4.28
C VAL A 43 -0.26 1.11 4.11
N ILE A 44 0.51 0.71 3.10
CA ILE A 44 0.88 -0.70 2.88
C ILE A 44 1.67 -1.22 4.09
N THR A 45 2.73 -0.52 4.49
CA THR A 45 3.55 -0.90 5.65
C THR A 45 2.71 -0.99 6.93
N ASP A 46 1.80 -0.04 7.16
CA ASP A 46 0.95 -0.06 8.36
C ASP A 46 -0.10 -1.18 8.32
N LEU A 47 -0.64 -1.52 7.15
CA LEU A 47 -1.49 -2.71 6.97
C LEU A 47 -0.72 -4.00 7.25
N CYS A 48 0.54 -4.11 6.80
CA CYS A 48 1.41 -5.23 7.12
C CYS A 48 1.61 -5.39 8.64
N LYS A 49 1.84 -4.28 9.36
CA LYS A 49 2.02 -4.30 10.83
C LYS A 49 0.79 -4.76 11.60
N ILE A 50 -0.41 -4.56 11.07
CA ILE A 50 -1.66 -5.03 11.70
C ILE A 50 -2.12 -6.39 11.14
N CYS A 51 -1.23 -7.14 10.50
CA CYS A 51 -1.49 -8.44 9.87
C CYS A 51 -2.61 -8.41 8.82
N LYS A 52 -2.86 -7.25 8.20
CA LYS A 52 -3.79 -7.08 7.08
C LYS A 52 -3.08 -7.18 5.74
N VAL A 53 -2.37 -8.28 5.56
CA VAL A 53 -1.43 -8.48 4.46
C VAL A 53 -2.18 -8.69 3.13
N SER A 54 -3.38 -9.27 3.15
CA SER A 54 -4.24 -9.40 1.96
C SER A 54 -4.63 -8.03 1.41
N GLU A 55 -5.06 -7.14 2.29
CA GLU A 55 -5.43 -5.77 1.98
C GLU A 55 -4.21 -4.95 1.52
N ALA A 56 -3.05 -5.15 2.17
CA ALA A 56 -1.77 -4.53 1.80
C ALA A 56 -1.31 -4.94 0.39
N PHE A 57 -1.33 -6.24 0.09
CA PHE A 57 -0.94 -6.76 -1.22
C PHE A 57 -1.91 -6.29 -2.33
N GLY A 58 -3.21 -6.27 -2.05
CA GLY A 58 -4.19 -5.74 -3.00
C GLY A 58 -3.94 -4.27 -3.34
N LEU A 59 -3.65 -3.44 -2.34
CA LEU A 59 -3.29 -2.03 -2.57
C LEU A 59 -1.98 -1.89 -3.36
N TYR A 60 -0.97 -2.70 -3.04
CA TYR A 60 0.27 -2.76 -3.80
C TYR A 60 0.05 -3.12 -5.28
N TYR A 61 -0.81 -4.10 -5.55
CA TYR A 61 -1.12 -4.53 -6.91
C TYR A 61 -1.78 -3.41 -7.72
N GLU A 62 -2.74 -2.68 -7.15
CA GLU A 62 -3.42 -1.56 -7.81
C GLU A 62 -2.44 -0.42 -8.15
N LEU A 63 -1.46 -0.16 -7.27
CA LEU A 63 -0.39 0.81 -7.56
C LEU A 63 0.45 0.38 -8.76
N LEU A 64 0.79 -0.91 -8.85
CA LEU A 64 1.52 -1.46 -9.99
C LEU A 64 0.72 -1.32 -11.30
N GLU A 65 -0.60 -1.53 -11.28
CA GLU A 65 -1.45 -1.32 -12.46
C GLU A 65 -1.45 0.13 -12.91
N LYS A 66 -1.35 1.08 -11.96
CA LYS A 66 -1.17 2.51 -12.23
C LYS A 66 0.28 2.90 -12.57
N LYS A 67 1.18 1.93 -12.75
CA LYS A 67 2.62 2.12 -13.01
C LYS A 67 3.36 2.88 -11.90
N ILE A 68 2.81 2.87 -10.69
CA ILE A 68 3.42 3.43 -9.49
C ILE A 68 4.18 2.30 -8.79
N GLN A 69 5.47 2.50 -8.53
CA GLN A 69 6.30 1.50 -7.84
C GLN A 69 6.64 1.98 -6.43
N PRO A 70 5.91 1.53 -5.40
CA PRO A 70 6.23 1.86 -4.03
C PRO A 70 7.38 0.96 -3.54
N VAL A 71 8.62 1.44 -3.70
CA VAL A 71 9.84 0.66 -3.39
C VAL A 71 10.04 0.50 -1.88
N ASN A 72 9.66 1.53 -1.12
CA ASN A 72 9.90 1.61 0.33
C ASN A 72 9.12 0.55 1.13
N CYS A 73 7.95 0.12 0.67
CA CYS A 73 7.11 -0.85 1.38
C CYS A 73 7.32 -2.31 0.93
N LEU A 74 8.20 -2.58 -0.04
CA LEU A 74 8.38 -3.91 -0.61
C LEU A 74 8.92 -4.91 0.42
N GLU A 75 9.88 -4.50 1.25
CA GLU A 75 10.49 -5.38 2.24
C GLU A 75 9.49 -5.75 3.35
N ASP A 76 8.77 -4.76 3.90
CA ASP A 76 7.73 -5.00 4.89
C ASP A 76 6.63 -5.92 4.36
N LEU A 77 6.21 -5.71 3.10
CA LEU A 77 5.20 -6.53 2.44
C LEU A 77 5.70 -7.95 2.20
N ARG A 78 6.95 -8.13 1.76
CA ARG A 78 7.58 -9.45 1.56
C ARG A 78 7.62 -10.23 2.86
N ILE A 79 8.14 -9.63 3.94
CA ILE A 79 8.23 -10.25 5.26
C ILE A 79 6.84 -10.64 5.77
N ALA A 80 5.85 -9.75 5.62
CA ALA A 80 4.49 -10.02 6.04
C ALA A 80 3.84 -11.18 5.26
N LEU A 81 4.08 -11.26 3.95
CA LEU A 81 3.60 -12.34 3.09
C LEU A 81 4.26 -13.68 3.45
N GLU A 82 5.57 -13.68 3.76
CA GLU A 82 6.28 -14.87 4.22
C GLU A 82 5.74 -15.36 5.57
N ALA A 83 5.50 -14.44 6.51
CA ALA A 83 4.94 -14.76 7.82
C ALA A 83 3.51 -15.35 7.73
N GLU A 84 2.71 -14.91 6.75
CA GLU A 84 1.36 -15.45 6.50
C GLU A 84 1.39 -16.75 5.64
N GLY A 85 2.56 -17.20 5.19
CA GLY A 85 2.72 -18.39 4.35
C GLY A 85 2.36 -18.19 2.87
N ARG A 86 2.19 -16.94 2.43
CA ARG A 86 1.82 -16.55 1.06
C ARG A 86 3.03 -16.47 0.14
N THR A 87 3.68 -17.61 -0.03
CA THR A 87 4.96 -17.76 -0.76
C THR A 87 4.91 -17.25 -2.20
N LYS A 88 3.82 -17.48 -2.94
CA LYS A 88 3.68 -17.01 -4.33
C LYS A 88 3.73 -15.49 -4.45
N GLU A 89 3.08 -14.80 -3.53
CA GLU A 89 3.00 -13.34 -3.52
C GLU A 89 4.30 -12.73 -2.99
N SER A 90 4.90 -13.35 -1.97
CA SER A 90 6.24 -12.97 -1.52
C SER A 90 7.25 -13.06 -2.67
N GLU A 91 7.27 -14.16 -3.43
CA GLU A 91 8.19 -14.32 -4.55
C GLU A 91 7.95 -13.28 -5.66
N PHE A 92 6.69 -12.91 -5.89
CA PHE A 92 6.32 -11.86 -6.84
C PHE A 92 6.85 -10.49 -6.43
N VAL A 93 6.78 -10.16 -5.14
CA VAL A 93 7.34 -8.92 -4.56
C VAL A 93 8.86 -8.96 -4.60
N ALA A 94 9.48 -10.07 -4.19
CA ALA A 94 10.93 -10.26 -4.17
C ALA A 94 11.57 -10.11 -5.58
N LYS A 95 10.92 -10.65 -6.62
CA LYS A 95 11.36 -10.47 -8.01
C LYS A 95 11.40 -9.02 -8.47
N ARG A 96 10.62 -8.13 -7.84
CA ARG A 96 10.60 -6.70 -8.13
C ARG A 96 11.64 -5.93 -7.32
N MET A 97 11.96 -6.38 -6.11
CA MET A 97 13.06 -5.81 -5.32
C MET A 97 14.42 -6.00 -6.01
N LEU A 98 14.64 -7.12 -6.70
CA LEU A 98 15.87 -7.39 -7.45
C LEU A 98 16.00 -6.57 -8.75
N LYS A 99 14.95 -5.86 -9.16
CA LYS A 99 14.91 -5.04 -10.39
C LYS A 99 14.90 -3.54 -10.12
N ALA A 100 14.98 -3.13 -8.84
CA ALA A 100 15.00 -1.74 -8.41
C ALA A 100 16.44 -1.20 -8.33
#